data_AF-A0A844M9T6-F1
#
_entry.id   AF-A0A844M9T6-F1
#
_cell.length_a   1.000
_cell.length_b   1.000
_cell.length_c   1.000
_cell.angle_alpha   90.00
_cell.angle_beta   90.00
_cell.angle_gamma   90.00
#
_symmetry.space_group_name_H-M   'P 1'
#
loop_
_entity.id
_entity.type
_entity.pdbx_description
1 polymer ?
#
loop_
_entity_poly.entity_id
_entity_poly.type
_entity_poly.pdbx_seq_one_letter_code
_entity_poly.pdbx_strand_id
1 'polypeptide(L)'
;MHNSFLVDVGSTSTVFNEVTQNIETRAWGHQSNSANDKDRFTSKIVDKEILAKTQKLLDSSIVYAWHSVQFKCKPPALTRIRWVWRLAGAYHSSRYTSRLMEEAAQRFAASGRQKLAQWAVQKAKEEAGHDRLALLDIQSMGYDPIAVVQALVPSAATSLVDSLTRSVQASNPIDCVGHAYASERLGTFQGERYIQSVEALLPPNICATRWLRVHTAVGAEIKHVEEIVEVVAQLSDCDRDRIAEACYKTALLRFTPPKDGYISDEDLQHILKPLELPAYMQVKSNSELLTA
;
A
#
# COMPACT_ATOMS: atom_id res chain seq x y z
N MET A 1 -6.77 -3.11 -24.42
CA MET A 1 -5.60 -3.27 -23.54
C MET A 1 -5.92 -4.33 -22.52
N HIS A 2 -5.20 -5.46 -22.57
CA HIS A 2 -5.19 -6.45 -21.49
C HIS A 2 -4.68 -5.76 -20.23
N ASN A 3 -5.42 -5.83 -19.11
CA ASN A 3 -4.86 -5.52 -17.80
C ASN A 3 -3.92 -6.68 -17.46
N SER A 4 -2.68 -6.60 -17.94
CA SER A 4 -1.59 -7.56 -17.66
C SER A 4 -1.08 -7.46 -16.22
N PHE A 5 -1.96 -7.11 -15.28
CA PHE A 5 -1.64 -6.83 -13.88
C PHE A 5 -1.56 -8.10 -13.02
N LEU A 6 -2.05 -9.24 -13.50
CA LEU A 6 -1.98 -10.52 -12.79
C LEU A 6 -1.72 -11.65 -13.78
N VAL A 7 -0.71 -12.46 -13.48
CA VAL A 7 -0.44 -13.72 -14.19
C VAL A 7 -1.65 -14.63 -14.02
N ASP A 8 -2.01 -15.32 -15.10
CA ASP A 8 -3.01 -16.36 -15.15
C ASP A 8 -2.66 -17.48 -14.16
N VAL A 9 -3.39 -17.55 -13.03
CA VAL A 9 -3.38 -18.72 -12.13
C VAL A 9 -4.50 -19.67 -12.58
N GLY A 10 -4.52 -19.95 -13.88
CA GLY A 10 -5.35 -20.97 -14.48
C GLY A 10 -4.76 -22.35 -14.22
N SER A 11 -5.13 -22.96 -13.09
CA SER A 11 -5.39 -24.40 -12.90
C SER A 11 -5.02 -24.87 -11.50
N THR A 12 -5.96 -24.75 -10.55
CA THR A 12 -6.39 -25.89 -9.71
C THR A 12 -7.64 -25.45 -8.95
N SER A 13 -8.78 -25.99 -9.37
CA SER A 13 -10.02 -26.00 -8.62
C SER A 13 -9.78 -26.59 -7.23
N THR A 14 -9.98 -25.82 -6.17
CA THR A 14 -10.28 -26.35 -4.84
C THR A 14 -11.21 -25.40 -4.10
N VAL A 15 -12.50 -25.70 -4.25
CA VAL A 15 -13.66 -25.41 -3.41
C VAL A 15 -13.44 -24.46 -2.22
N PHE A 16 -13.80 -23.18 -2.39
CA PHE A 16 -13.99 -22.20 -1.29
C PHE A 16 -15.41 -22.28 -0.69
N ASN A 17 -16.27 -23.17 -1.19
CA ASN A 17 -17.68 -23.28 -0.76
C ASN A 17 -17.88 -23.98 0.59
N GLU A 18 -16.84 -24.53 1.21
CA GLU A 18 -16.98 -25.26 2.49
C GLU A 18 -16.68 -24.40 3.73
N VAL A 19 -16.05 -23.23 3.55
CA VAL A 19 -15.68 -22.33 4.67
C VAL A 19 -16.85 -21.45 5.09
N THR A 20 -17.75 -21.09 4.16
CA THR A 20 -18.89 -20.20 4.46
C THR A 20 -20.10 -20.93 5.08
N GLN A 21 -20.21 -22.26 4.93
CA GLN A 21 -21.33 -23.02 5.51
C GLN A 21 -21.08 -23.54 6.93
N ASN A 22 -19.84 -23.52 7.43
CA ASN A 22 -19.53 -23.99 8.79
C ASN A 22 -19.55 -22.90 9.88
N ILE A 23 -19.85 -21.64 9.54
CA ILE A 23 -19.80 -20.52 10.50
C ILE A 23 -21.11 -20.37 11.31
N GLU A 24 -22.23 -20.96 10.89
CA GLU A 24 -23.54 -20.74 11.55
C GLU A 24 -24.03 -21.82 12.52
N THR A 25 -23.29 -22.91 12.79
CA THR A 25 -23.80 -23.93 13.74
C THR A 25 -22.69 -24.67 14.49
N ARG A 26 -22.06 -24.02 15.48
CA ARG A 26 -21.53 -24.72 16.67
C ARG A 26 -21.72 -23.89 17.94
N ALA A 27 -22.89 -24.05 18.55
CA ALA A 27 -23.06 -23.88 19.98
C ALA A 27 -22.46 -25.10 20.69
N TRP A 28 -21.43 -24.89 21.53
CA TRP A 28 -21.36 -25.32 22.93
C TRP A 28 -19.95 -25.20 23.53
N GLY A 29 -19.92 -24.51 24.68
CA GLY A 29 -19.20 -24.87 25.90
C GLY A 29 -17.82 -25.52 25.83
N HIS A 30 -16.80 -24.72 26.13
CA HIS A 30 -15.72 -25.20 27.00
C HIS A 30 -15.16 -24.06 27.86
N GLN A 31 -15.29 -24.23 29.18
CA GLN A 31 -14.45 -23.61 30.19
C GLN A 31 -13.03 -24.20 30.09
N SER A 32 -11.99 -23.37 30.13
CA SER A 32 -10.74 -23.74 30.78
C SER A 32 -9.88 -22.53 31.14
N ASN A 33 -9.74 -22.37 32.44
CA ASN A 33 -8.61 -21.97 33.28
C ASN A 33 -7.43 -21.14 32.73
N SER A 34 -7.08 -20.21 33.62
CA SER A 34 -5.95 -19.29 33.66
C SER A 34 -4.56 -19.92 33.62
N ALA A 35 -3.63 -19.05 33.19
CA ALA A 35 -2.26 -18.85 33.67
C ALA A 35 -1.11 -19.49 32.87
N ASN A 36 -0.14 -18.60 32.58
CA ASN A 36 1.19 -18.82 32.03
C ASN A 36 1.28 -19.22 30.55
N ASP A 37 1.35 -18.22 29.68
CA ASP A 37 2.20 -18.31 28.49
C ASP A 37 3.22 -17.16 28.52
N LYS A 38 4.24 -17.34 29.36
CA LYS A 38 5.43 -16.49 29.37
C LYS A 38 6.34 -16.95 28.24
N ASP A 39 6.30 -16.17 27.17
CA ASP A 39 7.46 -15.72 26.40
C ASP A 39 8.62 -16.72 26.30
N ARG A 40 8.54 -17.62 25.33
CA ARG A 40 9.60 -18.57 25.04
C ARG A 40 9.81 -18.74 23.54
N PHE A 41 10.36 -17.72 22.88
CA PHE A 41 10.82 -17.86 21.50
C PHE A 41 12.23 -17.29 21.30
N THR A 42 13.22 -18.14 21.57
CA THR A 42 14.54 -18.08 20.91
C THR A 42 14.36 -18.17 19.40
N SER A 43 15.14 -17.40 18.65
CA SER A 43 15.24 -17.35 17.18
C SER A 43 15.23 -18.74 16.53
N LYS A 44 14.04 -19.31 16.29
CA LYS A 44 13.89 -20.46 15.41
C LYS A 44 13.90 -19.94 13.99
N ILE A 45 14.77 -20.52 13.17
CA ILE A 45 14.66 -20.44 11.72
C ILE A 45 13.20 -20.80 11.38
N VAL A 46 12.45 -19.83 10.85
CA VAL A 46 11.07 -20.07 10.44
C VAL A 46 11.10 -21.09 9.31
N ASP A 47 10.30 -22.13 9.43
CA ASP A 47 10.21 -23.16 8.41
C ASP A 47 9.79 -22.53 7.07
N LYS A 48 10.51 -22.87 5.99
CA LYS A 48 10.20 -22.43 4.63
C LYS A 48 8.75 -22.78 4.24
N GLU A 49 8.22 -23.89 4.74
CA GLU A 49 6.84 -24.28 4.50
C GLU A 49 5.85 -23.29 5.17
N ILE A 50 6.16 -22.81 6.37
CA ILE A 50 5.32 -21.83 7.08
C ILE A 50 5.37 -20.48 6.37
N LEU A 51 6.54 -20.04 5.91
CA LEU A 51 6.68 -18.82 5.11
C LEU A 51 5.83 -18.89 3.83
N ALA A 52 5.94 -19.99 3.08
CA ALA A 52 5.19 -20.19 1.85
C ALA A 52 3.67 -20.24 2.09
N LYS A 53 3.21 -20.93 3.15
CA LYS A 53 1.80 -20.95 3.54
C LYS A 53 1.29 -19.57 3.93
N THR A 54 2.09 -18.82 4.69
CA THR A 54 1.76 -17.45 5.11
C THR A 54 1.62 -16.53 3.90
N GLN A 55 2.62 -16.51 3.01
CA GLN A 55 2.55 -15.70 1.80
C GLN A 55 1.35 -16.08 0.92
N LYS A 56 1.10 -17.38 0.72
CA LYS A 56 -0.06 -17.86 -0.05
C LYS A 56 -1.38 -17.38 0.55
N LEU A 57 -1.53 -17.41 1.87
CA LEU A 57 -2.73 -16.89 2.55
C LEU A 57 -2.93 -15.40 2.24
N LEU A 58 -1.89 -14.57 2.44
CA LEU A 58 -1.99 -13.13 2.23
C LEU A 58 -2.20 -12.75 0.76
N ASP A 59 -1.52 -13.42 -0.17
CA ASP A 59 -1.72 -13.24 -1.61
C ASP A 59 -3.12 -13.64 -2.05
N SER A 60 -3.65 -14.75 -1.52
CA SER A 60 -5.01 -15.21 -1.85
C SER A 60 -6.06 -14.18 -1.44
N SER A 61 -5.88 -13.49 -0.31
CA SER A 61 -6.77 -12.39 0.10
C SER A 61 -6.78 -11.23 -0.89
N ILE A 62 -5.62 -10.86 -1.45
CA ILE A 62 -5.52 -9.80 -2.47
C ILE A 62 -6.21 -10.26 -3.76
N VAL A 63 -5.96 -11.48 -4.21
CA VAL A 63 -6.60 -12.06 -5.41
C VAL A 63 -8.12 -12.15 -5.24
N TYR A 64 -8.60 -12.53 -4.06
CA TYR A 64 -10.03 -12.58 -3.75
C TYR A 64 -10.67 -11.19 -3.81
N ALA A 65 -10.01 -10.15 -3.30
CA ALA A 65 -10.46 -8.77 -3.44
C ALA A 65 -10.56 -8.33 -4.90
N TRP A 66 -9.56 -8.69 -5.73
CA TRP A 66 -9.59 -8.41 -7.17
C TRP A 66 -10.81 -9.02 -7.86
N HIS A 67 -11.13 -10.30 -7.58
CA HIS A 67 -12.30 -10.97 -8.15
C HIS A 67 -13.64 -10.43 -7.60
N SER A 68 -13.64 -9.86 -6.40
CA SER A 68 -14.84 -9.31 -5.77
C SER A 68 -15.26 -7.95 -6.35
N VAL A 69 -14.33 -7.22 -6.97
CA VAL A 69 -14.65 -5.95 -7.63
C VAL A 69 -15.22 -6.22 -9.03
N GLN A 70 -16.49 -5.89 -9.23
CA GLN A 70 -17.10 -5.88 -10.55
C GLN A 70 -16.51 -4.71 -11.38
N PHE A 71 -15.84 -5.02 -12.49
CA PHE A 71 -15.30 -4.02 -13.42
C PHE A 71 -16.41 -3.34 -14.24
N LYS A 72 -17.25 -2.52 -13.58
CA LYS A 72 -18.24 -1.68 -14.26
C LYS A 72 -17.62 -0.41 -14.85
N CYS A 73 -16.48 0.03 -14.30
CA CYS A 73 -15.76 1.22 -14.74
C CYS A 73 -14.27 0.88 -14.88
N LYS A 74 -13.70 1.11 -16.07
CA LYS A 74 -12.26 0.96 -16.31
C LYS A 74 -11.54 2.25 -15.90
N PRO A 75 -10.36 2.17 -15.28
CA PRO A 75 -9.55 3.36 -15.06
C PRO A 75 -9.21 4.03 -16.41
N PRO A 76 -9.26 5.37 -16.48
CA PRO A 76 -8.81 6.10 -17.67
C PRO A 76 -7.36 5.79 -18.01
N ALA A 77 -7.01 5.96 -19.30
CA ALA A 77 -5.63 5.85 -19.76
C ALA A 77 -4.74 6.85 -18.98
N LEU A 78 -3.50 6.47 -18.73
CA LEU A 78 -2.56 7.37 -18.07
C LEU A 78 -2.17 8.52 -19.02
N THR A 79 -2.27 9.74 -18.54
CA THR A 79 -1.83 10.97 -19.22
C THR A 79 -0.88 11.72 -18.30
N ARG A 80 -0.17 12.73 -18.84
CA ARG A 80 0.73 13.60 -18.05
C ARG A 80 0.00 14.26 -16.87
N ILE A 81 -1.20 14.76 -17.10
CA ILE A 81 -2.04 15.43 -16.09
C ILE A 81 -2.53 14.42 -15.04
N ARG A 82 -2.92 13.22 -15.47
CA ARG A 82 -3.28 12.14 -14.54
C ARG A 82 -2.10 11.63 -13.74
N TRP A 83 -0.88 11.74 -14.26
CA TRP A 83 0.31 11.43 -13.48
C TRP A 83 0.47 12.38 -12.29
N VAL A 84 0.25 13.68 -12.47
CA VAL A 84 0.23 14.66 -11.37
C VAL A 84 -0.86 14.33 -10.35
N TRP A 85 -2.05 13.94 -10.80
CA TRP A 85 -3.13 13.49 -9.90
C TRP A 85 -2.74 12.23 -9.10
N ARG A 86 -2.03 11.27 -9.71
CA ARG A 86 -1.51 10.09 -9.02
C ARG A 86 -0.44 10.45 -8.00
N LEU A 87 0.46 11.39 -8.32
CA LEU A 87 1.46 11.90 -7.38
C LEU A 87 0.83 12.61 -6.18
N ALA A 88 -0.26 13.36 -6.38
CA ALA A 88 -1.01 13.93 -5.26
C ALA A 88 -1.61 12.84 -4.36
N GLY A 89 -2.17 11.78 -4.96
CA GLY A 89 -2.61 10.59 -4.21
C GLY A 89 -1.48 9.91 -3.44
N ALA A 90 -0.30 9.76 -4.07
CA ALA A 90 0.89 9.19 -3.46
C ALA A 90 1.34 9.98 -2.22
N TYR A 91 1.41 11.31 -2.34
CA TYR A 91 1.69 12.22 -1.22
C TYR A 91 0.73 12.00 -0.06
N HIS A 92 -0.58 12.05 -0.32
CA HIS A 92 -1.58 11.86 0.74
C HIS A 92 -1.48 10.49 1.41
N SER A 93 -1.21 9.45 0.63
CA SER A 93 -1.08 8.08 1.15
C SER A 93 0.20 7.82 1.95
N SER A 94 1.25 8.63 1.79
CA SER A 94 2.55 8.42 2.43
C SER A 94 2.83 9.39 3.59
N ARG A 95 2.29 10.61 3.54
CA ARG A 95 2.56 11.69 4.51
C ARG A 95 2.34 11.28 5.97
N TYR A 96 1.35 10.44 6.24
CA TYR A 96 1.01 10.01 7.60
C TYR A 96 1.58 8.65 7.96
N THR A 97 2.11 7.88 7.00
CA THR A 97 2.49 6.49 7.19
C THR A 97 3.56 6.35 8.27
N SER A 98 4.64 7.12 8.19
CA SER A 98 5.72 7.06 9.18
C SER A 98 5.21 7.29 10.61
N ARG A 99 4.45 8.37 10.85
CA ARG A 99 3.85 8.67 12.16
C ARG A 99 2.86 7.61 12.63
N LEU A 100 2.02 7.09 11.73
CA LEU A 100 1.06 6.02 12.07
C LEU A 100 1.79 4.73 12.45
N MET A 101 2.91 4.42 11.80
CA MET A 101 3.74 3.27 12.14
C MET A 101 4.49 3.46 13.47
N GLU A 102 4.90 4.69 13.81
CA GLU A 102 5.41 5.01 15.16
C GLU A 102 4.33 4.79 16.24
N GLU A 103 3.09 5.23 15.99
CA GLU A 103 1.97 4.99 16.91
C GLU A 103 1.67 3.48 17.04
N ALA A 104 1.66 2.75 15.92
CA ALA A 104 1.49 1.30 15.93
C ALA A 104 2.57 0.61 16.77
N ALA A 105 3.83 1.06 16.64
CA ALA A 105 4.93 0.55 17.44
C ALA A 105 4.71 0.73 18.95
N GLN A 106 4.30 1.93 19.37
CA GLN A 106 4.00 2.23 20.77
C GLN A 106 2.87 1.34 21.30
N ARG A 107 1.81 1.15 20.52
CA ARG A 107 0.65 0.33 20.90
C ARG A 107 0.97 -1.15 20.96
N PHE A 108 1.75 -1.67 20.02
CA PHE A 108 2.26 -3.04 20.07
C PHE A 108 3.12 -3.25 21.31
N ALA A 109 4.03 -2.32 21.63
CA ALA A 109 4.87 -2.40 22.81
C ALA A 109 4.04 -2.40 24.11
N ALA A 110 3.03 -1.52 24.20
CA ALA A 110 2.12 -1.47 25.34
C ALA A 110 1.31 -2.76 25.51
N SER A 111 1.05 -3.48 24.43
CA SER A 111 0.37 -4.79 24.43
C SER A 111 1.32 -5.98 24.59
N GLY A 112 2.61 -5.74 24.91
CA GLY A 112 3.62 -6.78 25.07
C GLY A 112 4.11 -7.42 23.75
N ARG A 113 3.75 -6.87 22.59
CA ARG A 113 4.07 -7.41 21.26
C ARG A 113 5.38 -6.84 20.71
N GLN A 114 6.50 -7.13 21.37
CA GLN A 114 7.78 -6.46 21.10
C GLN A 114 8.31 -6.64 19.66
N LYS A 115 8.16 -7.82 19.05
CA LYS A 115 8.58 -8.04 17.64
C LYS A 115 7.80 -7.17 16.66
N LEU A 116 6.49 -7.05 16.85
CA LEU A 116 5.64 -6.17 16.03
C LEU A 116 5.95 -4.70 16.27
N ALA A 117 6.29 -4.33 17.50
CA ALA A 117 6.75 -2.97 17.81
C ALA A 117 8.05 -2.63 17.06
N GLN A 118 9.03 -3.54 17.09
CA GLN A 118 10.30 -3.37 16.36
C GLN A 118 10.10 -3.30 14.85
N TRP A 119 9.27 -4.18 14.29
CA TRP A 119 8.89 -4.13 12.88
C TRP A 119 8.24 -2.78 12.53
N ALA A 120 7.31 -2.29 13.34
CA ALA A 120 6.64 -1.01 13.09
C ALA A 120 7.59 0.19 13.19
N VAL A 121 8.56 0.18 14.12
CA VAL A 121 9.64 1.19 14.17
C VAL A 121 10.47 1.16 12.90
N GLN A 122 10.83 -0.03 12.41
CA GLN A 122 11.61 -0.17 11.19
C GLN A 122 10.83 0.36 9.97
N LYS A 123 9.54 0.00 9.86
CA LYS A 123 8.65 0.53 8.81
C LYS A 123 8.48 2.05 8.88
N ALA A 124 8.39 2.62 10.08
CA ALA A 124 8.32 4.06 10.25
C ALA A 124 9.57 4.79 9.70
N LYS A 125 10.75 4.19 9.88
CA LYS A 125 12.02 4.72 9.34
C LYS A 125 12.11 4.57 7.83
N GLU A 126 11.68 3.42 7.30
CA GLU A 126 11.64 3.17 5.86
C GLU A 126 10.75 4.17 5.14
N GLU A 127 9.56 4.44 5.67
CA GLU A 127 8.59 5.34 5.05
C GLU A 127 8.86 6.84 5.29
N ALA A 128 9.90 7.18 6.05
CA ALA A 128 10.19 8.56 6.40
C ALA A 128 10.62 9.37 5.16
N GLY A 129 9.85 10.41 4.84
CA GLY A 129 10.15 11.33 3.75
C GLY A 129 9.75 10.84 2.36
N HIS A 130 9.05 9.70 2.24
CA HIS A 130 8.53 9.22 0.95
C HIS A 130 7.49 10.18 0.33
N ASP A 131 6.75 10.90 1.16
CA ASP A 131 5.83 11.97 0.74
C ASP A 131 6.56 13.09 -0.02
N ARG A 132 7.79 13.42 0.40
CA ARG A 132 8.63 14.40 -0.28
C ARG A 132 9.02 13.98 -1.69
N LEU A 133 9.15 12.68 -1.97
CA LEU A 133 9.44 12.20 -3.33
C LEU A 133 8.31 12.57 -4.30
N ALA A 134 7.05 12.43 -3.86
CA ALA A 134 5.90 12.83 -4.66
C ALA A 134 5.87 14.35 -4.90
N LEU A 135 6.22 15.17 -3.89
CA LEU A 135 6.33 16.62 -4.04
C LEU A 135 7.43 17.01 -5.04
N LEU A 136 8.59 16.37 -4.98
CA LEU A 136 9.69 16.62 -5.92
C LEU A 136 9.31 16.23 -7.35
N ASP A 137 8.58 15.14 -7.52
CA ASP A 137 8.06 14.72 -8.82
C ASP A 137 7.02 15.71 -9.35
N ILE A 138 6.09 16.21 -8.52
CA ILE A 138 5.13 17.27 -8.92
C ILE A 138 5.85 18.56 -9.31
N GLN A 139 6.86 18.96 -8.54
CA GLN A 139 7.66 20.15 -8.83
C GLN A 139 8.39 20.01 -10.17
N SER A 140 9.00 18.85 -10.42
CA SER A 140 9.68 18.54 -11.68
C SER A 140 8.71 18.58 -12.87
N MET A 141 7.42 18.34 -12.64
CA MET A 141 6.38 18.46 -13.67
C MET A 141 6.00 19.91 -14.00
N GLY A 142 6.54 20.89 -13.27
CA GLY A 142 6.36 22.33 -13.49
C GLY A 142 5.27 22.97 -12.62
N TYR A 143 4.81 22.31 -11.56
CA TYR A 143 3.74 22.82 -10.69
C TYR A 143 4.23 23.19 -9.30
N ASP A 144 3.49 24.07 -8.61
CA ASP A 144 3.67 24.29 -7.17
C ASP A 144 3.21 23.02 -6.43
N PRO A 145 4.13 22.26 -5.82
CA PRO A 145 3.80 20.95 -5.27
C PRO A 145 2.85 21.06 -4.07
N ILE A 146 2.96 22.11 -3.25
CA ILE A 146 2.12 22.29 -2.07
C ILE A 146 0.71 22.69 -2.49
N ALA A 147 0.60 23.63 -3.43
CA ALA A 147 -0.71 24.05 -3.94
C ALA A 147 -1.45 22.91 -4.65
N VAL A 148 -0.72 22.06 -5.41
CA VAL A 148 -1.30 20.88 -6.07
C VAL A 148 -1.87 19.90 -5.06
N VAL A 149 -1.13 19.51 -4.02
CA VAL A 149 -1.62 18.51 -3.05
C VAL A 149 -2.73 19.05 -2.15
N GLN A 150 -2.84 20.38 -2.02
CA GLN A 150 -3.99 21.02 -1.37
C GLN A 150 -5.23 21.02 -2.26
N ALA A 151 -5.08 21.26 -3.57
CA ALA A 151 -6.18 21.29 -4.53
C ALA A 151 -6.67 19.89 -4.94
N LEU A 152 -5.77 18.90 -4.98
CA LEU A 152 -6.05 17.53 -5.39
C LEU A 152 -5.93 16.58 -4.19
N VAL A 153 -7.08 16.13 -3.69
CA VAL A 153 -7.18 15.11 -2.63
C VAL A 153 -7.98 13.92 -3.15
N PRO A 154 -7.33 12.93 -3.80
CA PRO A 154 -8.05 11.76 -4.31
C PRO A 154 -8.77 11.01 -3.19
N SER A 155 -10.07 10.74 -3.37
CA SER A 155 -10.91 10.06 -2.37
C SER A 155 -10.41 8.66 -2.02
N ALA A 156 -9.81 7.96 -2.99
CA ALA A 156 -9.17 6.66 -2.77
C ALA A 156 -7.96 6.76 -1.81
N ALA A 157 -7.13 7.80 -1.93
CA ALA A 157 -6.00 8.02 -1.02
C ALA A 157 -6.51 8.32 0.40
N THR A 158 -7.54 9.15 0.51
CA THR A 158 -8.20 9.45 1.81
C THR A 158 -8.74 8.17 2.45
N SER A 159 -9.44 7.33 1.69
CA SER A 159 -10.02 6.08 2.18
C SER A 159 -8.95 5.10 2.69
N LEU A 160 -7.78 5.06 2.04
CA LEU A 160 -6.65 4.24 2.47
C LEU A 160 -6.05 4.75 3.79
N VAL A 161 -5.81 6.05 3.89
CA VAL A 161 -5.28 6.69 5.11
C VAL A 161 -6.26 6.53 6.28
N ASP A 162 -7.55 6.72 6.05
CA ASP A 162 -8.59 6.52 7.07
C ASP A 162 -8.66 5.06 7.54
N SER A 163 -8.46 4.12 6.61
CA SER A 163 -8.39 2.69 6.94
C SER A 163 -7.15 2.38 7.80
N LEU A 164 -5.98 2.86 7.40
CA LEU A 164 -4.74 2.68 8.17
C LEU A 164 -4.83 3.33 9.55
N THR A 165 -5.35 4.56 9.61
CA THR A 165 -5.51 5.31 10.87
C THR A 165 -6.41 4.56 11.84
N ARG A 166 -7.59 4.10 11.40
CA ARG A 166 -8.50 3.30 12.23
C ARG A 166 -7.87 1.99 12.68
N SER A 167 -7.12 1.34 11.81
CA SER A 167 -6.40 0.11 12.10
C SER A 167 -5.37 0.32 13.22
N VAL A 168 -4.50 1.33 13.10
CA VAL A 168 -3.50 1.69 14.11
C VAL A 168 -4.16 2.10 15.43
N GLN A 169 -5.28 2.82 15.37
CA GLN A 169 -5.96 3.33 16.57
C GLN A 169 -6.85 2.30 17.28
N ALA A 170 -7.07 1.13 16.68
CA ALA A 170 -7.82 0.04 17.29
C ALA A 170 -7.15 -0.47 18.58
N SER A 171 -7.91 -1.24 19.37
CA SER A 171 -7.39 -1.87 20.59
C SER A 171 -6.25 -2.85 20.31
N ASN A 172 -6.29 -3.53 19.17
CA ASN A 172 -5.18 -4.32 18.64
C ASN A 172 -4.86 -3.82 17.22
N PRO A 173 -3.69 -3.17 17.01
CA PRO A 173 -3.34 -2.56 15.72
C PRO A 173 -2.86 -3.56 14.66
N ILE A 174 -3.05 -4.87 14.86
CA ILE A 174 -2.52 -5.92 13.99
C ILE A 174 -2.93 -5.80 12.52
N ASP A 175 -4.11 -5.21 12.26
CA ASP A 175 -4.63 -5.00 10.92
C ASP A 175 -3.71 -4.06 10.09
N CYS A 176 -2.82 -3.27 10.71
CA CYS A 176 -1.90 -2.38 10.01
C CYS A 176 -0.81 -3.17 9.27
N VAL A 177 -0.51 -4.39 9.73
CA VAL A 177 0.41 -5.32 9.05
C VAL A 177 -0.17 -5.77 7.71
N GLY A 178 -1.47 -6.09 7.68
CA GLY A 178 -2.14 -6.47 6.42
C GLY A 178 -2.27 -5.31 5.45
N HIS A 179 -2.43 -4.08 5.97
CA HIS A 179 -2.41 -2.86 5.15
C HIS A 179 -1.04 -2.65 4.47
N ALA A 180 0.04 -2.80 5.24
CA ALA A 180 1.40 -2.71 4.73
C ALA A 180 1.66 -3.80 3.68
N TYR A 181 1.40 -5.07 4.00
CA TYR A 181 1.59 -6.18 3.08
C TYR A 181 0.87 -5.95 1.75
N ALA A 182 -0.42 -5.61 1.78
CA ALA A 182 -1.19 -5.42 0.55
C ALA A 182 -0.66 -4.24 -0.28
N SER A 183 -0.25 -3.14 0.35
CA SER A 183 0.30 -1.99 -0.36
C SER A 183 1.62 -2.33 -1.04
N GLU A 184 2.54 -2.96 -0.32
CA GLU A 184 3.86 -3.34 -0.82
C GLU A 184 3.76 -4.43 -1.91
N ARG A 185 2.93 -5.45 -1.66
CA ARG A 185 2.69 -6.54 -2.61
C ARG A 185 2.13 -6.02 -3.93
N LEU A 186 1.20 -5.06 -3.90
CA LEU A 186 0.69 -4.41 -5.10
C LEU A 186 1.75 -3.57 -5.83
N GLY A 187 2.70 -2.99 -5.08
CA GLY A 187 3.89 -2.35 -5.63
C GLY A 187 4.75 -3.31 -6.45
N THR A 188 4.88 -4.57 -6.02
CA THR A 188 5.68 -5.58 -6.76
C THR A 188 5.15 -5.96 -8.14
N PHE A 189 3.88 -5.66 -8.46
CA PHE A 189 3.32 -5.89 -9.80
C PHE A 189 3.70 -4.79 -10.81
N GLN A 190 4.27 -3.68 -10.32
CA GLN A 190 4.79 -2.61 -11.15
C GLN A 190 6.32 -2.74 -11.18
N GLY A 191 6.92 -2.61 -12.36
CA GLY A 191 8.37 -2.70 -12.53
C GLY A 191 8.86 -1.75 -13.60
N GLU A 192 10.07 -2.00 -14.12
CA GLU A 192 10.76 -1.11 -15.06
C GLU A 192 9.88 -0.71 -16.26
N ARG A 193 9.11 -1.64 -16.83
CA ARG A 193 8.19 -1.35 -17.95
C ARG A 193 7.13 -0.30 -17.61
N TYR A 194 6.61 -0.32 -16.39
CA TYR A 194 5.63 0.66 -15.95
C TYR A 194 6.29 2.03 -15.73
N ILE A 195 7.47 2.08 -15.11
CA ILE A 195 8.26 3.31 -14.99
C ILE A 195 8.53 3.92 -16.38
N GLN A 196 9.02 3.12 -17.33
CA GLN A 196 9.26 3.54 -18.71
C GLN A 196 8.01 4.09 -19.40
N SER A 197 6.84 3.47 -19.15
CA SER A 197 5.56 3.96 -19.69
C SER A 197 5.15 5.32 -19.12
N VAL A 198 5.51 5.62 -17.88
CA VAL A 198 5.31 6.94 -17.27
C VAL A 198 6.30 7.93 -17.87
N GLU A 199 7.58 7.57 -17.96
CA GLU A 199 8.64 8.41 -18.51
C GLU A 199 8.38 8.80 -19.97
N ALA A 200 7.80 7.91 -20.76
CA ALA A 200 7.38 8.19 -22.14
C ALA A 200 6.30 9.29 -22.26
N LEU A 201 5.57 9.60 -21.17
CA LEU A 201 4.59 10.68 -21.12
C LEU A 201 5.20 12.02 -20.70
N LEU A 202 6.45 12.03 -20.23
CA LEU A 202 7.10 13.20 -19.68
C LEU A 202 7.86 13.96 -20.77
N PRO A 203 7.97 15.30 -20.68
CA PRO A 203 8.88 16.05 -21.53
C PRO A 203 10.34 15.60 -21.31
N PRO A 204 11.23 15.79 -22.30
CA PRO A 204 12.65 15.48 -22.15
C PRO A 204 13.26 16.13 -20.89
N ASN A 205 14.14 15.40 -20.21
CA ASN A 205 14.87 15.84 -19.01
C ASN A 205 14.00 16.09 -17.76
N ILE A 206 12.71 15.74 -17.78
CA ILE A 206 11.88 15.77 -16.58
C ILE A 206 12.02 14.44 -15.83
N CYS A 207 12.57 14.52 -14.62
CA CYS A 207 12.56 13.41 -13.67
C CYS A 207 11.32 13.54 -12.79
N ALA A 208 10.29 12.72 -13.01
CA ALA A 208 9.07 12.72 -12.19
C ALA A 208 8.63 11.30 -11.82
N THR A 209 9.59 10.40 -11.58
CA THR A 209 9.38 8.98 -11.27
C THR A 209 10.09 8.53 -10.00
N ARG A 210 10.59 9.46 -9.17
CA ARG A 210 11.33 9.14 -7.94
C ARG A 210 10.47 8.31 -6.98
N TRP A 211 9.21 8.69 -6.79
CA TRP A 211 8.29 7.95 -5.93
C TRP A 211 8.06 6.52 -6.43
N LEU A 212 7.89 6.33 -7.74
CA LEU A 212 7.73 4.98 -8.32
C LEU A 212 8.98 4.12 -8.16
N ARG A 213 10.17 4.70 -8.32
CA ARG A 213 11.42 3.95 -8.20
C ARG A 213 11.62 3.38 -6.80
N VAL A 214 11.01 3.99 -5.78
CA VAL A 214 10.97 3.44 -4.42
C VAL A 214 9.85 2.41 -4.25
N HIS A 215 8.64 2.72 -4.74
CA HIS A 215 7.42 1.94 -4.48
C HIS A 215 7.01 0.95 -5.60
N THR A 216 7.99 0.37 -6.27
CA THR A 216 7.79 -0.67 -7.29
C THR A 216 8.77 -1.82 -7.09
N ALA A 217 8.64 -2.89 -7.89
CA ALA A 217 9.57 -4.03 -7.88
C ALA A 217 11.04 -3.67 -8.18
N VAL A 218 11.31 -2.47 -8.69
CA VAL A 218 12.68 -1.95 -8.89
C VAL A 218 13.28 -1.46 -7.57
N GLY A 219 12.43 -1.04 -6.63
CA GLY A 219 12.81 -0.56 -5.31
C GLY A 219 12.82 -1.66 -4.25
N ALA A 220 12.45 -1.29 -3.03
CA ALA A 220 12.55 -2.17 -1.86
C ALA A 220 11.33 -3.09 -1.65
N GLU A 221 10.27 -2.94 -2.45
CA GLU A 221 8.96 -3.60 -2.21
C GLU A 221 9.04 -5.13 -2.13
N ILE A 222 9.89 -5.77 -2.94
CA ILE A 222 10.07 -7.24 -2.88
C ILE A 222 10.62 -7.66 -1.51
N LYS A 223 11.66 -6.97 -1.04
CA LYS A 223 12.30 -7.24 0.25
C LYS A 223 11.33 -6.96 1.40
N HIS A 224 10.56 -5.88 1.30
CA HIS A 224 9.59 -5.54 2.33
C HIS A 224 8.48 -6.60 2.45
N VAL A 225 7.98 -7.12 1.33
CA VAL A 225 7.03 -8.25 1.31
C VAL A 225 7.63 -9.46 2.03
N GLU A 226 8.88 -9.82 1.75
CA GLU A 226 9.58 -10.93 2.40
C GLU A 226 9.68 -10.71 3.92
N GLU A 227 10.09 -9.53 4.37
CA GLU A 227 10.20 -9.16 5.79
C GLU A 227 8.84 -9.23 6.51
N ILE A 228 7.76 -8.77 5.87
CA ILE A 228 6.42 -8.89 6.46
C ILE A 228 6.00 -10.36 6.58
N VAL A 229 6.25 -11.19 5.55
CA VAL A 229 5.94 -12.63 5.62
C VAL A 229 6.69 -13.28 6.78
N GLU A 230 7.97 -12.95 6.98
CA GLU A 230 8.76 -13.47 8.10
C GLU A 230 8.18 -13.08 9.47
N VAL A 231 7.71 -11.84 9.63
CA VAL A 231 7.06 -11.38 10.86
C VAL A 231 5.74 -12.13 11.07
N VAL A 232 4.88 -12.19 10.05
CA VAL A 232 3.54 -12.79 10.14
C VAL A 232 3.60 -14.31 10.37
N ALA A 233 4.57 -14.99 9.76
CA ALA A 233 4.79 -16.41 9.94
C ALA A 233 5.13 -16.80 11.39
N GLN A 234 5.56 -15.85 12.23
CA GLN A 234 5.84 -16.09 13.66
C GLN A 234 4.65 -15.82 14.58
N LEU A 235 3.54 -15.29 14.04
CA LEU A 235 2.35 -14.96 14.82
C LEU A 235 1.40 -16.15 14.97
N SER A 236 0.41 -15.99 15.87
CA SER A 236 -0.66 -16.98 16.05
C SER A 236 -1.54 -17.09 14.79
N ASP A 237 -2.21 -18.21 14.60
CA ASP A 237 -3.12 -18.40 13.46
C ASP A 237 -4.24 -17.33 13.47
N CYS A 238 -4.76 -16.97 14.64
CA CYS A 238 -5.74 -15.90 14.78
C CYS A 238 -5.22 -14.53 14.29
N ASP A 239 -3.96 -14.19 14.55
CA ASP A 239 -3.36 -12.98 14.00
C ASP A 239 -3.21 -13.07 12.49
N ARG A 240 -2.75 -14.23 11.96
CA ARG A 240 -2.58 -14.42 10.52
C ARG A 240 -3.90 -14.27 9.77
N ASP A 241 -4.99 -14.81 10.31
CA ASP A 241 -6.33 -14.67 9.73
C ASP A 241 -6.78 -13.20 9.71
N ARG A 242 -6.58 -12.47 10.82
CA ARG A 242 -6.88 -11.04 10.90
C ARG A 242 -6.06 -10.21 9.91
N ILE A 243 -4.78 -10.54 9.75
CA ILE A 243 -3.90 -9.87 8.80
C ILE A 243 -4.35 -10.17 7.37
N ALA A 244 -4.73 -11.42 7.07
CA ALA A 244 -5.27 -11.80 5.77
C ALA A 244 -6.57 -11.05 5.44
N GLU A 245 -7.46 -10.86 6.42
CA GLU A 245 -8.66 -10.05 6.27
C GLU A 245 -8.33 -8.57 6.00
N ALA A 246 -7.35 -8.01 6.71
CA ALA A 246 -6.88 -6.65 6.48
C ALA A 246 -6.22 -6.47 5.09
N CYS A 247 -5.51 -7.48 4.58
CA CYS A 247 -5.01 -7.53 3.21
C CYS A 247 -6.17 -7.45 2.21
N TYR A 248 -7.21 -8.27 2.38
CA TYR A 248 -8.41 -8.24 1.54
C TYR A 248 -9.07 -6.87 1.54
N LYS A 249 -9.33 -6.28 2.72
CA LYS A 249 -9.96 -4.95 2.84
C LYS A 249 -9.13 -3.85 2.19
N THR A 250 -7.81 -3.88 2.36
CA THR A 250 -6.90 -2.89 1.77
C THR A 250 -6.84 -3.04 0.25
N ALA A 251 -6.76 -4.27 -0.27
CA ALA A 251 -6.83 -4.54 -1.70
C ALA A 251 -8.18 -4.12 -2.30
N LEU A 252 -9.28 -4.34 -1.59
CA LEU A 252 -10.61 -3.89 -2.01
C LEU A 252 -10.66 -2.38 -2.18
N LEU A 253 -10.10 -1.60 -1.24
CA LEU A 253 -10.00 -0.14 -1.37
C LEU A 253 -9.16 0.28 -2.58
N ARG A 254 -8.09 -0.46 -2.91
CA ARG A 254 -7.23 -0.19 -4.07
C ARG A 254 -7.89 -0.51 -5.40
N PHE A 255 -8.70 -1.56 -5.44
CA PHE A 255 -9.35 -2.04 -6.68
C PHE A 255 -10.70 -1.40 -6.93
N THR A 256 -11.39 -0.93 -5.89
CA THR A 256 -12.72 -0.32 -6.02
C THR A 256 -12.60 1.04 -6.74
N PRO A 257 -13.29 1.23 -7.88
CA PRO A 257 -13.30 2.53 -8.56
C PRO A 257 -14.00 3.58 -7.66
N PRO A 258 -13.66 4.88 -7.81
CA PRO A 258 -14.34 5.93 -7.07
C PRO A 258 -15.86 5.90 -7.33
N LYS A 259 -16.66 6.14 -6.28
CA LYS A 259 -18.14 6.11 -6.38
C LYS A 259 -18.69 7.11 -7.40
N ASP A 260 -18.11 8.30 -7.44
CA ASP A 260 -18.51 9.40 -8.32
C ASP A 260 -17.83 9.33 -9.70
N GLY A 261 -17.12 8.23 -9.99
CA GLY A 261 -16.31 8.08 -11.19
C GLY A 261 -14.94 8.75 -11.08
N TYR A 262 -14.14 8.58 -12.13
CA TYR A 262 -12.83 9.23 -12.21
C TYR A 262 -12.99 10.68 -12.65
N ILE A 263 -12.26 11.59 -12.01
CA ILE A 263 -12.14 12.98 -12.47
C ILE A 263 -11.66 13.03 -13.93
N SER A 264 -12.27 13.92 -14.73
CA SER A 264 -11.95 14.09 -16.16
C SER A 264 -10.58 14.77 -16.36
N ASP A 265 -9.98 14.65 -17.55
CA ASP A 265 -8.73 15.35 -17.86
C ASP A 265 -8.98 16.87 -17.96
N GLU A 266 -10.18 17.27 -18.42
CA GLU A 266 -10.62 18.65 -18.52
C GLU A 266 -10.71 19.31 -17.13
N ASP A 267 -11.33 18.64 -16.16
CA ASP A 267 -11.43 19.14 -14.78
C ASP A 267 -10.05 19.19 -14.12
N LEU A 268 -9.22 18.15 -14.32
CA LEU A 268 -7.84 18.16 -13.82
C LEU A 268 -7.03 19.31 -14.43
N GLN A 269 -7.16 19.56 -15.73
CA GLN A 269 -6.49 20.67 -16.39
C GLN A 269 -6.96 22.02 -15.84
N HIS A 270 -8.26 22.18 -15.58
CA HIS A 270 -8.82 23.39 -14.99
C HIS A 270 -8.24 23.65 -13.59
N ILE A 271 -8.12 22.60 -12.77
CA ILE A 271 -7.54 22.69 -11.41
C ILE A 271 -6.03 22.99 -11.46
N LEU A 272 -5.29 22.33 -12.36
CA LEU A 272 -3.82 22.41 -12.39
C LEU A 272 -3.27 23.66 -13.06
N LYS A 273 -3.95 24.21 -14.08
CA LYS A 273 -3.50 25.39 -14.83
C LYS A 273 -3.11 26.59 -13.96
N PRO A 274 -3.89 27.02 -12.94
CA PRO A 274 -3.49 28.13 -12.08
C PRO A 274 -2.33 27.79 -11.14
N LEU A 275 -1.90 26.52 -11.05
CA LEU A 275 -0.87 26.03 -10.13
C LEU A 275 0.48 25.82 -10.82
N GLU A 276 0.61 26.18 -12.10
CA GLU A 276 1.86 26.11 -12.85
C GLU A 276 2.88 27.11 -12.27
N LEU A 277 4.11 26.65 -12.07
CA LEU A 277 5.21 27.52 -11.64
C LEU A 277 5.59 28.48 -12.78
N PRO A 278 5.98 29.72 -12.46
CA PRO A 278 6.57 30.62 -13.44
C PRO A 278 7.78 29.99 -14.13
N ALA A 279 7.97 30.25 -15.43
CA ALA A 279 9.03 29.67 -16.25
C ALA A 279 10.45 29.83 -15.66
N TYR A 280 10.73 30.93 -14.93
CA TYR A 280 12.03 31.15 -14.31
C TYR A 280 12.31 30.25 -13.10
N MET A 281 11.28 29.75 -12.40
CA MET A 281 11.43 28.79 -11.30
C MET A 281 11.63 27.36 -11.81
N GLN A 282 11.13 27.05 -13.00
CA GLN A 282 11.30 25.74 -13.64
C GLN A 282 12.77 25.49 -14.05
N VAL A 283 13.53 26.54 -14.41
CA VAL A 283 14.95 26.43 -14.80
C VAL A 283 15.87 26.13 -13.61
N LYS A 284 15.61 26.71 -12.42
CA LYS A 284 16.42 26.48 -11.21
C LYS A 284 16.30 25.05 -10.67
N SER A 285 15.09 24.47 -10.73
CA SER A 285 14.86 23.09 -10.29
C SER A 285 15.68 22.07 -11.08
N ASN A 286 15.95 22.35 -12.37
CA ASN A 286 16.73 21.46 -13.23
C ASN A 286 18.25 21.62 -13.03
N SER A 287 18.73 22.81 -12.62
CA SER A 287 20.17 23.02 -12.38
C SER A 287 20.67 22.45 -11.05
N GLU A 288 19.83 22.46 -10.00
CA GLU A 288 20.20 21.92 -8.68
C GLU A 288 20.23 20.37 -8.67
N LEU A 289 19.53 19.72 -9.60
CA LEU A 289 19.52 18.26 -9.79
C LEU A 289 20.74 17.71 -10.54
N LEU A 290 21.54 18.55 -11.20
CA LEU A 290 22.76 18.14 -11.92
C LEU A 290 24.03 18.19 -11.05
N THR A 291 23.90 18.65 -9.80
CA THR A 291 25.04 18.89 -8.88
C THR A 291 24.96 18.11 -7.56
N ALA A 292 24.00 17.21 -7.42
CA ALA A 292 23.83 16.31 -6.26
C ALA A 292 23.85 14.85 -6.71
#